data_AF-A0A9Q1E5V3-F1
#
_entry.id   AF-A0A9Q1E5V3-F1
#
_cell.length_a   1.000
_cell.length_b   1.000
_cell.length_c   1.000
_cell.angle_alpha   90.00
_cell.angle_beta   90.00
_cell.angle_gamma   90.00
#
_symmetry.space_group_name_H-M   'P 1'
#
loop_
_entity.id
_entity.type
_entity.pdbx_description
1 polymer ?
#
loop_
_entity_poly.entity_id
_entity_poly.type
_entity_poly.pdbx_seq_one_letter_code
_entity_poly.pdbx_strand_id
1 'polypeptide(L)'
;MASRVTVMESPLCLIENTDGNLCVNPEAVDILMGINQPVVVVAVVGLYRTGKSYLMNKLAGKKHGFALGATVQSKTKGIWMWALPHPIRAGHALVLLDTEGLGDVEKGDQKNDAWIFSLAILLSSTLVYNSRGTIDNQAIENLQYVTELTERIKVKSPSGDSSSGDDDDGADAQFVQFFPKFVWAVRDFTLELKIDGRDVKEDQYLEHALSLKRGKDRKTTDYNLPRECIRNYFPSRRCFVFMTPASPEHMSRLESLNEGDLCPSFLTVTTNFCNYIFENSSVKTVKGGLAVTGRMLGHLAKSYVDTIARGDVPCLENAVLTMAKIENEAAGERCPEGHRLCDTLATKTFMSRSFKDDGGEHLKDLAEAIAKHHADLLCQNEEASEALCRKLLSELSAPMAKKMQEGFYAKPGGYELYCADNDSVVAQFRSKPNRGVRAEEVLEQFLKEKSVESNSILQADNKLSEQERKIHEQNQKAALLGAAKTGGGGATGGDGEDTGGRAEGPGGEDPHDEGEDGEEEWKVQQAEADKAMQ
;
A
#
# COMPACT_ATOMS: atom_id res chain seq x y z
N MET A 1 -7.30 12.51 7.08
CA MET A 1 -7.46 12.39 8.55
C MET A 1 -6.15 11.87 9.12
N ALA A 2 -5.55 12.51 10.13
CA ALA A 2 -4.38 11.96 10.79
C ALA A 2 -4.77 10.61 11.44
N SER A 3 -4.18 9.51 10.98
CA SER A 3 -4.34 8.19 11.59
C SER A 3 -3.98 8.31 13.08
N ARG A 4 -4.93 7.98 13.96
CA ARG A 4 -4.67 7.86 15.40
C ARG A 4 -3.57 6.83 15.60
N VAL A 5 -2.54 7.19 16.37
CA VAL A 5 -1.43 6.29 16.69
C VAL A 5 -2.00 5.09 17.48
N THR A 6 -1.66 3.87 17.05
CA THR A 6 -2.04 2.64 17.75
C THR A 6 -1.46 2.69 19.17
N VAL A 7 -2.31 2.48 20.17
CA VAL A 7 -1.91 2.37 21.57
C VAL A 7 -2.11 0.92 21.97
N MET A 8 -1.01 0.22 22.26
CA MET A 8 -1.10 -1.10 22.90
C MET A 8 -1.33 -0.91 24.41
N GLU A 9 -2.33 -1.61 24.95
CA GLU A 9 -2.63 -1.58 26.40
C GLU A 9 -1.56 -2.29 27.23
N SER A 10 -0.95 -3.34 26.68
CA SER A 10 0.08 -4.16 27.33
C SER A 10 1.13 -4.63 26.33
N PRO A 11 2.36 -4.94 26.78
CA PRO A 11 3.37 -5.53 25.91
C PRO A 11 2.97 -6.93 25.42
N LEU A 12 3.47 -7.29 24.24
CA LEU A 12 3.26 -8.58 23.60
C LEU A 12 4.60 -9.17 23.15
N CYS A 13 4.75 -10.49 23.17
CA CYS A 13 5.95 -11.14 22.64
C CYS A 13 6.01 -10.93 21.11
N LEU A 14 7.11 -10.35 20.59
CA LEU A 14 7.32 -10.16 19.16
C LEU A 14 8.09 -11.32 18.55
N ILE A 15 9.13 -11.78 19.25
CA ILE A 15 9.96 -12.91 18.83
C ILE A 15 10.00 -13.86 20.00
N GLU A 16 9.47 -15.06 19.82
CA GLU A 16 9.50 -16.12 20.81
C GLU A 16 10.83 -16.88 20.71
N ASN A 17 11.28 -17.40 21.84
CA ASN A 17 12.46 -18.28 21.94
C ASN A 17 12.03 -19.57 22.62
N THR A 18 11.70 -20.58 21.81
CA THR A 18 11.12 -21.85 22.27
C THR A 18 11.92 -23.01 21.69
N ASP A 19 12.36 -23.93 22.55
CA ASP A 19 13.14 -25.12 22.17
C ASP A 19 14.38 -24.83 21.30
N GLY A 20 15.02 -23.70 21.54
CA GLY A 20 16.20 -23.27 20.79
C GLY A 20 15.91 -22.62 19.43
N ASN A 21 14.64 -22.42 19.09
CA ASN A 21 14.23 -21.78 17.84
C ASN A 21 13.61 -20.41 18.08
N LEU A 22 14.00 -19.43 17.25
CA LEU A 22 13.40 -18.10 17.22
C LEU A 22 12.27 -18.07 16.18
N CYS A 23 11.10 -17.61 16.59
CA CYS A 23 9.96 -17.42 15.70
C CYS A 23 9.26 -16.09 15.97
N VAL A 24 8.76 -15.43 14.92
CA VAL A 24 7.94 -14.22 15.10
C VAL A 24 6.54 -14.59 15.53
N ASN A 25 6.00 -13.83 16.48
CA ASN A 25 4.60 -13.93 16.85
C ASN A 25 3.73 -13.21 15.79
N PRO A 26 2.81 -13.90 15.09
CA PRO A 26 2.01 -13.31 14.02
C PRO A 26 1.13 -12.15 14.50
N GLU A 27 0.55 -12.25 15.70
CA GLU A 27 -0.30 -11.20 16.28
C GLU A 27 0.50 -9.91 16.51
N ALA A 28 1.73 -10.02 17.01
CA ALA A 28 2.61 -8.87 17.19
C ALA A 28 2.99 -8.22 15.85
N VAL A 29 3.24 -9.03 14.82
CA VAL A 29 3.52 -8.53 13.47
C VAL A 29 2.30 -7.81 12.89
N ASP A 30 1.08 -8.35 13.07
CA ASP A 30 -0.16 -7.72 12.60
C ASP A 30 -0.41 -6.36 13.27
N ILE A 31 -0.12 -6.24 14.57
CA ILE A 31 -0.17 -4.96 15.29
C ILE A 31 0.82 -3.97 14.66
N LEU A 32 2.05 -4.38 14.39
CA LEU A 32 3.05 -3.55 13.72
C LEU A 32 2.59 -3.12 12.32
N MET A 33 2.00 -4.02 11.54
CA MET A 33 1.42 -3.76 10.20
C MET A 33 0.32 -2.69 10.22
N GLY A 34 -0.38 -2.52 11.34
CA GLY A 34 -1.37 -1.47 11.54
C GLY A 34 -0.78 -0.07 11.78
N ILE A 35 0.50 0.03 12.12
CA ILE A 35 1.18 1.28 12.47
C ILE A 35 1.87 1.86 11.22
N ASN A 36 1.25 2.88 10.63
CA ASN A 36 1.77 3.56 9.44
C ASN A 36 2.67 4.77 9.78
N GLN A 37 2.76 5.14 11.06
CA GLN A 37 3.62 6.21 11.53
C GLN A 37 5.09 5.78 11.55
N PRO A 38 6.04 6.70 11.33
CA PRO A 38 7.45 6.44 11.58
C PRO A 38 7.69 6.02 13.03
N VAL A 39 8.53 5.01 13.23
CA VAL A 39 8.81 4.45 14.55
C VAL A 39 10.17 4.88 15.10
N VAL A 40 10.18 5.27 16.37
CA VAL A 40 11.38 5.34 17.21
C VAL A 40 11.44 4.05 17.99
N VAL A 41 12.49 3.25 17.78
CA VAL A 41 12.61 1.91 18.39
C VAL A 41 13.71 1.91 19.43
N VAL A 42 13.38 1.62 20.69
CA VAL A 42 14.32 1.56 21.80
C VAL A 42 14.37 0.13 22.31
N ALA A 43 15.52 -0.53 22.18
CA ALA A 43 15.72 -1.89 22.70
C ALA A 43 16.57 -1.86 23.97
N VAL A 44 16.27 -2.71 24.95
CA VAL A 44 17.12 -2.92 26.13
C VAL A 44 17.66 -4.35 26.15
N VAL A 45 18.98 -4.46 26.33
CA VAL A 45 19.71 -5.74 26.40
C VAL A 45 20.59 -5.78 27.63
N GLY A 46 21.02 -6.98 28.03
CA GLY A 46 21.91 -7.18 29.17
C GLY A 46 21.57 -8.42 29.97
N LEU A 47 22.40 -8.72 30.98
CA LEU A 47 22.28 -9.94 31.79
C LEU A 47 20.87 -10.08 32.40
N TYR A 48 20.47 -11.33 32.63
CA TYR A 48 19.24 -11.61 33.38
C TYR A 48 19.27 -10.95 34.77
N ARG A 49 18.09 -10.52 35.27
CA ARG A 49 17.92 -9.89 36.61
C ARG A 49 18.63 -8.55 36.85
N THR A 50 18.86 -7.78 35.79
CA THR A 50 19.46 -6.45 35.90
C THR A 50 18.44 -5.30 35.92
N GLY A 51 17.14 -5.60 35.92
CA GLY A 51 16.07 -4.59 35.98
C GLY A 51 15.78 -3.89 34.65
N LYS A 52 15.96 -4.59 33.53
CA LYS A 52 15.65 -4.11 32.16
C LYS A 52 14.19 -3.70 31.98
N SER A 53 13.27 -4.63 32.23
CA SER A 53 11.83 -4.44 32.12
C SER A 53 11.31 -3.27 32.97
N TYR A 54 11.95 -2.98 34.12
CA TYR A 54 11.61 -1.81 34.94
C TYR A 54 11.89 -0.50 34.20
N LEU A 55 13.07 -0.37 33.57
CA LEU A 55 13.41 0.83 32.79
C LEU A 55 12.47 0.99 31.59
N MET A 56 12.08 -0.12 30.95
CA MET A 56 11.13 -0.08 29.83
C MET A 56 9.73 0.35 30.27
N ASN A 57 9.25 -0.09 31.45
CA ASN A 57 8.00 0.41 32.01
C ASN A 57 8.06 1.92 32.32
N LYS A 58 9.21 2.42 32.79
CA LYS A 58 9.44 3.85 32.99
C LYS A 58 9.43 4.63 31.68
N LEU A 59 10.04 4.11 30.61
CA LEU A 59 9.94 4.69 29.26
C LEU A 59 8.51 4.65 28.71
N ALA A 60 7.72 3.64 29.04
CA ALA A 60 6.31 3.57 28.68
C ALA A 60 5.44 4.60 29.43
N GLY A 61 5.96 5.22 30.50
CA GLY A 61 5.17 6.08 31.38
C GLY A 61 4.10 5.32 32.16
N LYS A 62 4.27 4.01 32.37
CA LYS A 62 3.29 3.12 33.01
C LYS A 62 3.92 2.43 34.22
N LYS A 63 3.12 2.23 35.28
CA LYS A 63 3.57 1.48 36.48
C LYS A 63 3.67 -0.02 36.20
N HIS A 64 2.73 -0.55 35.42
CA HIS A 64 2.64 -1.95 35.02
C HIS A 64 2.76 -2.08 33.50
N GLY A 65 3.32 -3.19 33.04
CA GLY A 65 3.65 -3.41 31.63
C GLY A 65 4.44 -4.69 31.43
N PHE A 66 5.72 -4.58 31.10
CA PHE A 66 6.63 -5.71 31.02
C PHE A 66 6.76 -6.35 32.40
N ALA A 67 6.58 -7.67 32.46
CA ALA A 67 6.51 -8.41 33.72
C ALA A 67 7.82 -8.33 34.51
N LEU A 68 7.77 -7.80 35.73
CA LEU A 68 8.92 -7.80 36.62
C LEU A 68 9.04 -9.16 37.31
N GLY A 69 10.24 -9.75 37.27
CA GLY A 69 10.49 -11.02 37.94
C GLY A 69 11.25 -10.83 39.25
N ALA A 70 10.66 -11.30 40.35
CA ALA A 70 11.26 -11.26 41.69
C ALA A 70 11.97 -12.55 42.12
N THR A 71 11.78 -13.65 41.37
CA THR A 71 12.36 -14.98 41.65
C THR A 71 13.71 -15.16 40.94
N VAL A 72 14.30 -16.36 40.98
CA VAL A 72 15.52 -16.69 40.21
C VAL A 72 15.21 -17.03 38.74
N GLN A 73 14.06 -17.64 38.44
CA GLN A 73 13.59 -18.10 37.11
C GLN A 73 13.26 -17.00 36.08
N SER A 74 14.01 -16.90 34.98
CA SER A 74 13.80 -15.83 33.99
C SER A 74 12.34 -15.75 33.49
N LYS A 75 11.81 -14.53 33.45
CA LYS A 75 10.41 -14.27 33.03
C LYS A 75 10.29 -13.91 31.56
N THR A 76 11.15 -13.01 31.08
CA THR A 76 11.15 -12.59 29.67
C THR A 76 11.89 -13.64 28.86
N LYS A 77 11.15 -14.34 28.00
CA LYS A 77 11.68 -15.21 26.93
C LYS A 77 11.47 -14.54 25.57
N GLY A 78 12.47 -14.59 24.71
CA GLY A 78 12.50 -13.93 23.42
C GLY A 78 12.65 -12.40 23.49
N ILE A 79 11.99 -11.70 22.57
CA ILE A 79 11.95 -10.22 22.50
C ILE A 79 10.49 -9.79 22.60
N TRP A 80 10.17 -8.99 23.60
CA TRP A 80 8.84 -8.44 23.82
C TRP A 80 8.78 -7.01 23.31
N MET A 81 7.65 -6.63 22.71
CA MET A 81 7.43 -5.29 22.20
C MET A 81 6.29 -4.57 22.91
N TRP A 82 6.37 -3.24 22.95
CA TRP A 82 5.27 -2.38 23.36
C TRP A 82 5.25 -1.11 22.49
N ALA A 83 4.22 -0.97 21.66
CA ALA A 83 4.03 0.17 20.78
C ALA A 83 3.09 1.22 21.41
N LEU A 84 3.59 2.45 21.50
CA LEU A 84 2.96 3.57 22.18
C LEU A 84 3.07 4.84 21.32
N PRO A 85 2.22 5.86 21.54
CA PRO A 85 2.46 7.19 20.99
C PRO A 85 3.76 7.76 21.53
N HIS A 86 4.57 8.40 20.66
CA HIS A 86 5.78 9.05 21.13
C HIS A 86 5.43 10.26 22.03
N PRO A 87 5.96 10.37 23.26
CA PRO A 87 5.48 11.32 24.25
C PRO A 87 5.71 12.79 23.87
N ILE A 88 6.77 13.06 23.08
CA ILE A 88 7.14 14.44 22.70
C ILE A 88 7.13 14.68 21.17
N ARG A 89 6.88 13.67 20.34
CA ARG A 89 6.91 13.79 18.86
C ARG A 89 5.57 13.38 18.29
N ALA A 90 4.72 14.36 17.97
CA ALA A 90 3.44 14.10 17.35
C ALA A 90 3.60 13.35 16.01
N GLY A 91 2.66 12.45 15.71
CA GLY A 91 2.66 11.66 14.48
C GLY A 91 3.71 10.53 14.42
N HIS A 92 4.44 10.27 15.52
CA HIS A 92 5.41 9.18 15.62
C HIS A 92 4.96 8.14 16.65
N ALA A 93 5.39 6.90 16.45
CA ALA A 93 5.22 5.82 17.42
C ALA A 93 6.56 5.52 18.12
N LEU A 94 6.50 5.22 19.42
CA LEU A 94 7.59 4.69 20.23
C LEU A 94 7.38 3.18 20.37
N VAL A 95 8.34 2.39 19.92
CA VAL A 95 8.35 0.93 20.08
C VAL A 95 9.44 0.55 21.07
N LEU A 96 9.03 -0.01 22.20
CA LEU A 96 9.92 -0.47 23.25
C LEU A 96 10.16 -1.97 23.08
N LEU A 97 11.42 -2.41 22.99
CA LEU A 97 11.80 -3.81 22.88
C LEU A 97 12.53 -4.27 24.16
N ASP A 98 11.87 -5.07 25.00
CA ASP A 98 12.48 -5.69 26.17
C ASP A 98 12.96 -7.10 25.81
N THR A 99 14.26 -7.35 25.93
CA THR A 99 14.83 -8.65 25.56
C THR A 99 14.96 -9.57 26.75
N GLU A 100 14.91 -10.86 26.44
CA GLU A 100 15.38 -11.94 27.29
C GLU A 100 16.78 -11.62 27.87
N GLY A 101 17.00 -12.03 29.11
CA GLY A 101 18.26 -11.80 29.79
C GLY A 101 19.36 -12.76 29.34
N LEU A 102 20.50 -12.19 28.98
CA LEU A 102 21.70 -12.94 28.56
C LEU A 102 22.27 -13.75 29.73
N GLY A 103 22.81 -14.94 29.44
CA GLY A 103 23.53 -15.78 30.41
C GLY A 103 22.64 -16.46 31.46
N ASP A 104 21.37 -16.71 31.13
CA ASP A 104 20.46 -17.44 32.01
C ASP A 104 20.79 -18.94 32.07
N VAL A 105 21.07 -19.42 33.28
CA VAL A 105 21.56 -20.77 33.56
C VAL A 105 20.53 -21.85 33.22
N GLU A 106 19.24 -21.52 33.28
CA GLU A 106 18.15 -22.48 32.99
C GLU A 106 18.01 -22.80 31.50
N LYS A 107 18.72 -22.09 30.61
CA LYS A 107 18.56 -22.23 29.15
C LYS A 107 19.59 -23.12 28.47
N GLY A 108 20.84 -23.08 28.92
CA GLY A 108 21.96 -23.83 28.32
C GLY A 108 22.34 -23.46 26.87
N ASP A 109 21.62 -22.54 26.20
CA ASP A 109 21.83 -22.22 24.78
C ASP A 109 22.35 -20.78 24.55
N GLN A 110 23.68 -20.65 24.54
CA GLN A 110 24.38 -19.38 24.27
C GLN A 110 24.18 -18.87 22.84
N LYS A 111 23.75 -19.72 21.90
CA LYS A 111 23.59 -19.34 20.49
C LYS A 111 22.43 -18.35 20.32
N ASN A 112 21.34 -18.56 21.03
CA ASN A 112 20.17 -17.69 20.96
C ASN A 112 20.36 -16.36 21.68
N ASP A 113 21.13 -16.32 22.76
CA ASP A 113 21.50 -15.05 23.42
C ASP A 113 22.18 -14.08 22.43
N ALA A 114 23.06 -14.61 21.58
CA ALA A 114 23.74 -13.81 20.58
C ALA A 114 22.83 -13.35 19.43
N TRP A 115 21.87 -14.18 19.02
CA TRP A 115 20.86 -13.77 18.04
C TRP A 115 19.90 -12.72 18.59
N ILE A 116 19.45 -12.87 19.83
CA ILE A 116 18.60 -11.88 20.51
C ILE A 116 19.32 -10.53 20.60
N PHE A 117 20.62 -10.54 20.93
CA PHE A 117 21.45 -9.33 20.93
C PHE A 117 21.56 -8.71 19.53
N SER A 118 21.82 -9.53 18.51
CA SER A 118 21.94 -9.07 17.11
C SER A 118 20.61 -8.50 16.58
N LEU A 119 19.49 -9.15 16.87
CA LEU A 119 18.14 -8.68 16.50
C LEU A 119 17.78 -7.37 17.20
N ALA A 120 18.15 -7.20 18.47
CA ALA A 120 17.95 -5.94 19.19
C ALA A 120 18.70 -4.78 18.51
N ILE A 121 19.91 -5.02 18.00
CA ILE A 121 20.66 -4.02 17.22
C ILE A 121 19.97 -3.72 15.89
N LEU A 122 19.64 -4.76 15.12
CA LEU A 122 19.06 -4.63 13.79
C LEU A 122 17.71 -3.90 13.81
N LEU A 123 16.86 -4.17 14.81
CA LEU A 123 15.53 -3.59 14.91
C LEU A 123 15.50 -2.21 15.56
N SER A 124 16.45 -1.89 16.45
CA SER A 124 16.41 -0.65 17.23
C SER A 124 17.05 0.55 16.53
N SER A 125 16.62 1.74 16.95
CA SER A 125 17.26 3.03 16.68
C SER A 125 18.12 3.50 17.86
N THR A 126 17.85 2.97 19.06
CA THR A 126 18.65 3.18 20.27
C THR A 126 18.72 1.87 21.03
N LEU A 127 19.93 1.43 21.35
CA LEU A 127 20.22 0.25 22.14
C LEU A 127 20.65 0.67 23.54
N VAL A 128 19.90 0.23 24.54
CA VAL A 128 20.21 0.41 25.96
C VAL A 128 20.87 -0.87 26.47
N TYR A 129 22.16 -0.84 26.75
CA TYR A 129 22.84 -1.93 27.42
C TYR A 129 22.78 -1.71 28.94
N ASN A 130 22.14 -2.64 29.63
CA ASN A 130 21.85 -2.55 31.06
C ASN A 130 22.67 -3.58 31.85
N SER A 131 23.59 -3.10 32.70
CA SER A 131 24.44 -3.92 33.57
C SER A 131 24.27 -3.52 35.04
N ARG A 132 24.75 -4.34 35.98
CA ARG A 132 24.81 -4.00 37.42
C ARG A 132 26.24 -3.77 37.86
N GLY A 133 26.45 -2.94 38.87
CA GLY A 133 27.74 -2.66 39.47
C GLY A 133 28.50 -1.60 38.70
N THR A 134 29.66 -1.97 38.14
CA THR A 134 30.59 -1.06 37.48
C THR A 134 30.88 -1.52 36.06
N ILE A 135 31.52 -0.65 35.27
CA ILE A 135 32.08 -1.00 33.96
C ILE A 135 33.50 -1.52 34.20
N ASP A 136 33.61 -2.78 34.61
CA ASP A 136 34.88 -3.50 34.72
C ASP A 136 35.18 -4.31 33.44
N ASN A 137 36.28 -5.06 33.43
CA ASN A 137 36.62 -5.90 32.29
C ASN A 137 35.58 -6.98 32.03
N GLN A 138 35.01 -7.56 33.09
CA GLN A 138 33.97 -8.58 32.95
C GLN A 138 32.71 -7.99 32.31
N ALA A 139 32.31 -6.77 32.65
CA ALA A 139 31.17 -6.10 32.05
C ALA A 139 31.34 -5.84 30.54
N ILE A 140 32.57 -5.57 30.11
CA ILE A 140 32.95 -5.41 28.69
C ILE A 140 33.09 -6.77 28.00
N GLU A 141 33.60 -7.79 28.66
CA GLU A 141 33.64 -9.17 28.15
C GLU A 141 32.24 -9.75 28.02
N ASN A 142 31.29 -9.38 28.89
CA ASN A 142 29.88 -9.75 28.74
C ASN A 142 29.23 -9.09 27.51
N LEU A 143 29.87 -8.07 26.93
CA LEU A 143 29.56 -7.49 25.63
C LEU A 143 30.33 -8.18 24.47
N GLN A 144 30.94 -9.36 24.67
CA GLN A 144 31.59 -10.14 23.60
C GLN A 144 30.66 -10.41 22.40
N TYR A 145 29.35 -10.38 22.59
CA TYR A 145 28.39 -10.45 21.48
C TYR A 145 28.65 -9.36 20.43
N VAL A 146 29.21 -8.22 20.84
CA VAL A 146 29.63 -7.12 19.96
C VAL A 146 30.77 -7.54 19.05
N THR A 147 31.76 -8.31 19.54
CA THR A 147 32.89 -8.76 18.71
C THR A 147 32.48 -9.80 17.68
N GLU A 148 31.38 -10.52 17.95
CA GLU A 148 30.85 -11.56 17.08
C GLU A 148 29.76 -11.01 16.11
N LEU A 149 29.48 -9.70 16.11
CA LEU A 149 28.46 -9.11 15.22
C LEU A 149 28.82 -9.21 13.74
N THR A 150 30.11 -9.17 13.41
CA THR A 150 30.60 -9.33 12.03
C THR A 150 30.29 -10.72 11.47
N GLU A 151 30.24 -11.73 12.33
CA GLU A 151 29.84 -13.10 11.95
C GLU A 151 28.32 -13.26 11.85
N ARG A 152 27.55 -12.36 12.49
CA ARG A 152 26.08 -12.46 12.61
C ARG A 152 25.30 -11.43 11.83
N ILE A 153 25.94 -10.44 11.23
CA ILE A 153 25.30 -9.40 10.43
C ILE A 153 26.11 -9.14 9.18
N LYS A 154 25.46 -9.26 8.01
CA LYS A 154 26.04 -8.88 6.72
C LYS A 154 25.48 -7.53 6.25
N VAL A 155 26.33 -6.67 5.69
CA VAL A 155 25.91 -5.37 5.13
C VAL A 155 25.55 -5.47 3.65
N LYS A 156 26.32 -6.23 2.86
CA LYS A 156 26.12 -6.45 1.42
C LYS A 156 25.88 -7.93 1.11
N SER A 157 25.11 -8.21 0.05
CA SER A 157 25.00 -9.56 -0.50
C SER A 157 26.22 -9.88 -1.39
N PRO A 158 26.71 -11.13 -1.40
CA PRO A 158 27.84 -11.54 -2.25
C PRO A 158 27.50 -11.62 -3.76
N SER A 159 26.28 -11.28 -4.16
CA SER A 159 25.75 -11.42 -5.52
C SER A 159 25.48 -10.10 -6.24
N GLY A 160 25.98 -8.97 -5.72
CA GLY A 160 25.99 -7.69 -6.44
C GLY A 160 27.35 -7.44 -7.08
N ASP A 161 27.38 -7.30 -8.42
CA ASP A 161 28.55 -7.02 -9.24
C ASP A 161 29.57 -6.10 -8.53
N SER A 162 30.76 -6.64 -8.28
CA SER A 162 31.93 -5.89 -7.85
C SER A 162 33.12 -6.37 -8.65
N SER A 163 33.15 -6.02 -9.93
CA SER A 163 34.37 -5.93 -10.74
C SER A 163 35.17 -4.70 -10.32
N SER A 164 35.69 -4.72 -9.09
CA SER A 164 36.80 -3.87 -8.67
C SER A 164 37.41 -4.50 -7.43
N GLY A 165 38.56 -5.14 -7.62
CA GLY A 165 39.45 -5.53 -6.53
C GLY A 165 39.98 -4.28 -5.82
N ASP A 166 40.37 -4.51 -4.57
CA ASP A 166 40.88 -3.56 -3.58
C ASP A 166 39.81 -2.74 -2.86
N ASP A 167 39.40 -3.22 -1.67
CA ASP A 167 39.20 -2.44 -0.43
C ASP A 167 38.56 -3.33 0.66
N ASP A 168 39.37 -4.18 1.31
CA ASP A 168 38.97 -4.96 2.51
C ASP A 168 38.84 -4.07 3.77
N ASP A 169 39.30 -2.81 3.70
CA ASP A 169 39.24 -1.82 4.80
C ASP A 169 37.92 -1.01 4.85
N GLY A 170 36.97 -1.27 3.93
CA GLY A 170 35.74 -0.47 3.74
C GLY A 170 34.44 -1.04 4.33
N ALA A 171 34.47 -2.25 4.91
CA ALA A 171 33.28 -2.90 5.47
C ALA A 171 32.81 -2.19 6.76
N ASP A 172 33.74 -1.88 7.66
CA ASP A 172 33.49 -1.30 9.00
C ASP A 172 32.84 0.09 8.93
N ALA A 173 33.22 0.92 7.95
CA ALA A 173 32.64 2.26 7.77
C ALA A 173 31.15 2.21 7.35
N GLN A 174 30.71 1.15 6.67
CA GLN A 174 29.32 0.97 6.29
C GLN A 174 28.45 0.48 7.45
N PHE A 175 29.02 -0.25 8.42
CA PHE A 175 28.28 -0.70 9.62
C PHE A 175 27.78 0.46 10.47
N VAL A 176 28.58 1.53 10.61
CA VAL A 176 28.28 2.70 11.45
C VAL A 176 26.95 3.37 11.10
N GLN A 177 26.55 3.37 9.82
CA GLN A 177 25.32 4.02 9.38
C GLN A 177 24.05 3.31 9.89
N PHE A 178 24.13 2.02 10.23
CA PHE A 178 22.96 1.20 10.56
C PHE A 178 22.82 0.88 12.04
N PHE A 179 23.88 1.13 12.81
CA PHE A 179 23.90 0.81 14.22
C PHE A 179 23.11 1.85 15.03
N PRO A 180 22.36 1.39 16.04
CA PRO A 180 21.58 2.27 16.88
C PRO A 180 22.50 3.16 17.74
N LYS A 181 21.95 4.27 18.24
CA LYS A 181 22.63 5.02 19.32
C LYS A 181 22.81 4.11 20.52
N PHE A 182 23.98 4.16 21.17
CA PHE A 182 24.25 3.30 22.32
C PHE A 182 24.12 4.06 23.63
N VAL A 183 23.41 3.45 24.59
CA VAL A 183 23.24 3.98 25.94
C VAL A 183 23.62 2.89 26.94
N TRP A 184 24.62 3.14 27.78
CA TRP A 184 24.97 2.23 28.86
C TRP A 184 24.26 2.67 30.15
N ALA A 185 23.32 1.84 30.63
CA ALA A 185 22.65 2.00 31.91
C ALA A 185 23.32 1.12 32.98
N VAL A 186 24.12 1.74 33.84
CA VAL A 186 24.85 1.05 34.91
C VAL A 186 24.02 1.11 36.20
N ARG A 187 23.51 -0.03 36.65
CA ARG A 187 22.59 -0.16 37.78
C ARG A 187 23.31 -0.48 39.08
N ASP A 188 22.73 -0.08 40.21
CA ASP A 188 23.30 -0.27 41.55
C ASP A 188 24.74 0.25 41.67
N PHE A 189 25.01 1.42 41.08
CA PHE A 189 26.31 2.07 41.11
C PHE A 189 26.60 2.64 42.51
N THR A 190 27.75 2.29 43.08
CA THR A 190 28.12 2.62 44.47
C THR A 190 29.42 3.42 44.58
N LEU A 191 30.08 3.73 43.47
CA LEU A 191 31.37 4.44 43.46
C LEU A 191 31.19 5.96 43.32
N GLU A 192 32.19 6.72 43.74
CA GLU A 192 32.33 8.13 43.37
C GLU A 192 32.87 8.23 41.94
N LEU A 193 32.28 9.10 41.11
CA LEU A 193 32.74 9.35 39.74
C LEU A 193 33.99 10.24 39.75
N LYS A 194 35.12 9.65 40.15
CA LYS A 194 36.42 10.31 40.18
C LYS A 194 37.46 9.51 39.41
N ILE A 195 38.23 10.20 38.57
CA ILE A 195 39.39 9.65 37.87
C ILE A 195 40.59 10.52 38.24
N ASP A 196 41.66 9.89 38.74
CA ASP A 196 42.86 10.58 39.24
C ASP A 196 42.56 11.72 40.24
N GLY A 197 41.57 11.49 41.11
CA GLY A 197 41.13 12.44 42.13
C GLY A 197 40.27 13.60 41.62
N ARG A 198 39.92 13.65 40.33
CA ARG A 198 39.08 14.69 39.73
C ARG A 198 37.67 14.16 39.48
N ASP A 199 36.67 14.98 39.78
CA ASP A 199 35.28 14.66 39.46
C ASP A 199 35.07 14.59 37.94
N VAL A 200 34.40 13.53 37.49
CA VAL A 200 34.10 13.29 36.08
C VAL A 200 32.61 13.05 35.89
N LYS A 201 32.12 13.29 34.67
CA LYS A 201 30.75 12.92 34.27
C LYS A 201 30.66 11.44 33.90
N GLU A 202 29.44 10.92 33.87
CA GLU A 202 29.14 9.52 33.54
C GLU A 202 29.69 9.12 32.17
N ASP A 203 29.59 10.01 31.18
CA ASP A 203 30.14 9.77 29.84
C ASP A 203 31.67 9.68 29.86
N GLN A 204 32.34 10.51 30.65
CA GLN A 204 33.80 10.46 30.81
C GLN A 204 34.24 9.17 31.51
N TYR A 205 33.44 8.68 32.46
CA TYR A 205 33.66 7.37 33.06
C TYR A 205 33.56 6.23 32.02
N LEU A 206 32.56 6.28 31.14
CA LEU A 206 32.42 5.31 30.04
C LEU A 206 33.61 5.40 29.06
N GLU A 207 34.01 6.61 28.64
CA GLU A 207 35.18 6.80 27.77
C GLU A 207 36.46 6.24 28.38
N HIS A 208 36.65 6.45 29.68
CA HIS A 208 37.79 5.91 30.40
C HIS A 208 37.78 4.37 30.42
N ALA A 209 36.62 3.74 30.67
CA ALA A 209 36.50 2.28 30.68
C ALA A 209 36.78 1.63 29.31
N LEU A 210 36.51 2.37 28.23
CA LEU A 210 36.78 1.95 26.84
C LEU A 210 38.14 2.43 26.32
N SER A 211 39.02 2.96 27.18
CA SER A 211 40.37 3.33 26.79
C SER A 211 41.17 2.10 26.35
N LEU A 212 41.95 2.27 25.27
CA LEU A 212 42.77 1.21 24.71
C LEU A 212 44.16 1.22 25.35
N LYS A 213 44.72 0.03 25.52
CA LYS A 213 46.10 -0.14 25.98
C LYS A 213 47.05 -0.13 24.79
N ARG A 214 48.24 0.44 25.00
CA ARG A 214 49.33 0.41 24.02
C ARG A 214 50.02 -0.95 24.07
N GLY A 215 50.22 -1.55 22.91
CA GLY A 215 50.86 -2.86 22.77
C GLY A 215 50.22 -3.65 21.64
N LYS A 216 50.90 -4.71 21.19
CA LYS A 216 50.39 -5.67 20.20
C LYS A 216 50.53 -7.12 20.70
N ASP A 217 50.83 -7.30 21.98
CA ASP A 217 50.86 -8.62 22.58
C ASP A 217 49.43 -9.15 22.76
N ARG A 218 49.29 -10.48 22.78
CA ARG A 218 47.97 -11.15 22.81
C ARG A 218 47.05 -10.63 23.92
N LYS A 219 47.57 -10.40 25.12
CA LYS A 219 46.75 -9.88 26.24
C LYS A 219 46.22 -8.48 25.98
N THR A 220 47.00 -7.63 25.31
CA THR A 220 46.57 -6.29 24.92
C THR A 220 45.54 -6.35 23.80
N THR A 221 45.73 -7.22 22.81
CA THR A 221 44.75 -7.43 21.73
C THR A 221 43.41 -7.92 22.28
N ASP A 222 43.42 -8.95 23.14
CA ASP A 222 42.20 -9.51 23.74
C ASP A 222 41.46 -8.45 24.60
N TYR A 223 42.20 -7.57 25.28
CA TYR A 223 41.64 -6.45 26.04
C TYR A 223 41.06 -5.35 25.13
N ASN A 224 41.75 -5.01 24.04
CA ASN A 224 41.38 -3.90 23.16
C ASN A 224 40.22 -4.25 22.23
N LEU A 225 40.14 -5.49 21.72
CA LEU A 225 39.18 -5.92 20.72
C LEU A 225 37.71 -5.53 21.04
N PRO A 226 37.12 -5.93 22.20
CA PRO A 226 35.74 -5.55 22.50
C PRO A 226 35.54 -4.04 22.64
N ARG A 227 36.58 -3.31 23.09
CA ARG A 227 36.53 -1.84 23.22
C ARG A 227 36.59 -1.16 21.86
N GLU A 228 37.43 -1.65 20.96
CA GLU A 228 37.51 -1.19 19.57
C GLU A 228 36.18 -1.42 18.86
N CYS A 229 35.59 -2.61 18.98
CA CYS A 229 34.28 -2.90 18.39
C CYS A 229 33.19 -1.95 18.92
N ILE A 230 33.09 -1.75 20.25
CA ILE A 230 32.10 -0.80 20.80
C ILE A 230 32.33 0.62 20.28
N ARG A 231 33.59 1.08 20.21
CA ARG A 231 33.92 2.43 19.75
C ARG A 231 33.64 2.63 18.26
N ASN A 232 33.90 1.61 17.45
CA ASN A 232 33.71 1.66 16.00
C ASN A 232 32.22 1.55 15.65
N TYR A 233 31.51 0.59 16.24
CA TYR A 233 30.09 0.36 15.95
C TYR A 233 29.17 1.42 16.56
N PHE A 234 29.56 2.00 17.69
CA PHE A 234 28.78 3.00 18.40
C PHE A 234 29.59 4.28 18.61
N PRO A 235 29.79 5.10 17.57
CA PRO A 235 30.61 6.32 17.68
C PRO A 235 30.00 7.34 18.63
N SER A 236 28.67 7.42 18.68
CA SER A 236 27.94 8.23 19.66
C SER A 236 27.37 7.32 20.75
N ARG A 237 27.76 7.58 21.99
CA ARG A 237 27.37 6.76 23.13
C ARG A 237 27.21 7.60 24.40
N ARG A 238 26.25 7.20 25.23
CA ARG A 238 25.85 7.89 26.46
C ARG A 238 25.90 6.94 27.64
N CYS A 239 26.21 7.45 28.83
CA CYS A 239 26.23 6.68 30.06
C CYS A 239 25.24 7.27 31.08
N PHE A 240 24.57 6.39 31.83
CA PHE A 240 23.78 6.74 33.01
C PHE A 240 24.14 5.79 34.14
N VAL A 241 24.45 6.36 35.31
CA VAL A 241 24.69 5.58 36.53
C VAL A 241 23.48 5.71 37.47
N PHE A 242 22.90 4.58 37.81
CA PHE A 242 21.74 4.49 38.69
C PHE A 242 22.18 3.89 40.02
N MET A 243 21.89 4.60 41.11
CA MET A 243 21.98 4.00 42.44
C MET A 243 20.87 2.97 42.67
N THR A 244 20.95 2.24 43.77
CA THR A 244 19.93 1.26 44.13
C THR A 244 18.57 1.94 44.33
N PRO A 245 17.48 1.42 43.70
CA PRO A 245 16.17 2.09 43.72
C PRO A 245 15.54 2.22 45.11
N ALA A 246 15.72 1.21 45.95
CA ALA A 246 15.13 1.10 47.29
C ALA A 246 16.04 0.27 48.20
N SER A 247 15.71 0.18 49.49
CA SER A 247 16.42 -0.70 50.43
C SER A 247 16.31 -2.18 49.98
N PRO A 248 17.30 -3.04 50.32
CA PRO A 248 17.31 -4.44 49.91
C PRO A 248 16.02 -5.22 50.25
N GLU A 249 15.40 -4.92 51.39
CA GLU A 249 14.16 -5.53 51.87
C GLU A 249 12.93 -5.20 50.99
N HIS A 250 13.01 -4.12 50.22
CA HIS A 250 11.93 -3.63 49.35
C HIS A 250 12.15 -3.99 47.87
N MET A 251 13.35 -4.44 47.48
CA MET A 251 13.70 -4.72 46.09
C MET A 251 12.84 -5.81 45.44
N SER A 252 12.40 -6.82 46.21
CA SER A 252 11.51 -7.88 45.69
C SER A 252 10.10 -7.39 45.34
N ARG A 253 9.70 -6.23 45.89
CA ARG A 253 8.39 -5.59 45.72
C ARG A 253 8.48 -4.28 44.94
N LEU A 254 9.57 -4.05 44.22
CA LEU A 254 9.84 -2.78 43.51
C LEU A 254 8.68 -2.33 42.60
N GLU A 255 7.93 -3.26 42.04
CA GLU A 255 6.75 -2.96 41.20
C GLU A 255 5.59 -2.33 41.98
N SER A 256 5.38 -2.75 43.22
CA SER A 256 4.25 -2.29 44.03
C SER A 256 4.56 -1.00 44.79
N LEU A 257 5.85 -0.69 45.00
CA LEU A 257 6.28 0.55 45.65
C LEU A 257 5.72 1.79 44.94
N ASN A 258 5.44 2.83 45.73
CA ASN A 258 5.09 4.13 45.20
C ASN A 258 6.35 4.95 44.95
N GLU A 259 6.26 6.02 44.17
CA GLU A 259 7.44 6.84 43.86
C GLU A 259 8.03 7.48 45.12
N GLY A 260 7.21 7.83 46.12
CA GLY A 260 7.69 8.33 47.41
C GLY A 260 8.53 7.32 48.22
N ASP A 261 8.44 6.03 47.91
CA ASP A 261 9.21 4.97 48.59
C ASP A 261 10.56 4.70 47.91
N LEU A 262 10.81 5.33 46.76
CA LEU A 262 12.03 5.16 45.98
C LEU A 262 13.06 6.24 46.33
N CYS A 263 14.33 5.93 46.14
CA CYS A 263 15.42 6.88 46.33
C CYS A 263 15.22 8.11 45.41
N PRO A 264 15.17 9.34 45.94
CA PRO A 264 14.93 10.54 45.13
C PRO A 264 15.96 10.76 44.02
N SER A 265 17.23 10.45 44.31
CA SER A 265 18.30 10.58 43.34
C SER A 265 18.21 9.49 42.24
N PHE A 266 17.70 8.29 42.56
CA PHE A 266 17.38 7.28 41.55
C PHE A 266 16.26 7.74 40.61
N LEU A 267 15.19 8.33 41.17
CA LEU A 267 14.10 8.90 40.38
C LEU A 267 14.59 10.00 39.44
N THR A 268 15.44 10.91 39.96
CA THR A 268 16.01 12.01 39.18
C THR A 268 16.79 11.48 37.96
N VAL A 269 17.66 10.49 38.16
CA VAL A 269 18.40 9.87 37.05
C VAL A 269 17.45 9.14 36.08
N THR A 270 16.42 8.47 36.61
CA THR A 270 15.42 7.77 35.77
C THR A 270 14.66 8.75 34.88
N THR A 271 14.22 9.88 35.42
CA THR A 271 13.57 10.94 34.62
C THR A 271 14.51 11.51 33.58
N ASN A 272 15.77 11.80 33.93
CA ASN A 272 16.77 12.30 32.98
C ASN A 272 17.06 11.29 31.86
N PHE A 273 17.13 10.00 32.20
CA PHE A 273 17.27 8.92 31.23
C PHE A 273 16.07 8.89 30.26
N CYS A 274 14.84 8.89 30.78
CA CYS A 274 13.65 8.88 29.93
C CYS A 274 13.59 10.11 29.01
N ASN A 275 13.81 11.31 29.55
CA ASN A 275 13.84 12.55 28.77
C ASN A 275 14.90 12.50 27.67
N TYR A 276 16.12 12.05 28.01
CA TYR A 276 17.19 11.89 27.03
C TYR A 276 16.79 10.94 25.90
N ILE A 277 16.19 9.79 26.21
CA ILE A 277 15.72 8.83 25.20
C ILE A 277 14.66 9.47 24.30
N PHE A 278 13.65 10.13 24.88
CA PHE A 278 12.59 10.76 24.09
C PHE A 278 13.12 11.87 23.17
N GLU A 279 14.06 12.67 23.66
CA GLU A 279 14.64 13.79 22.90
C GLU A 279 15.63 13.31 21.83
N ASN A 280 16.49 12.34 22.17
CA ASN A 280 17.68 12.03 21.39
C ASN A 280 17.56 10.75 20.56
N SER A 281 16.64 9.84 20.83
CA SER A 281 16.43 8.67 19.98
C SER A 281 15.88 9.11 18.62
N SER A 282 16.54 8.72 17.53
CA SER A 282 16.10 9.05 16.17
C SER A 282 15.01 8.10 15.70
N VAL A 283 14.28 8.49 14.65
CA VAL A 283 13.44 7.55 13.91
C VAL A 283 14.33 6.41 13.38
N LYS A 284 13.84 5.17 13.40
CA LYS A 284 14.56 4.05 12.81
C LYS A 284 14.63 4.25 11.30
N THR A 285 15.82 4.10 10.73
CA THR A 285 16.05 4.22 9.30
C THR A 285 16.72 2.98 8.73
N VAL A 286 16.50 2.75 7.43
CA VAL A 286 17.25 1.76 6.63
C VAL A 286 18.12 2.46 5.57
N LYS A 287 18.84 1.68 4.75
CA LYS A 287 19.76 2.19 3.69
C LYS A 287 19.03 3.19 2.79
N GLY A 288 19.64 4.34 2.56
CA GLY A 288 19.02 5.48 1.86
C GLY A 288 18.31 6.49 2.78
N GLY A 289 18.36 6.30 4.11
CA GLY A 289 17.74 7.23 5.06
C GLY A 289 16.22 7.10 5.15
N LEU A 290 15.65 6.05 4.55
CA LEU A 290 14.22 5.79 4.57
C LEU A 290 13.73 5.54 6.00
N ALA A 291 12.77 6.36 6.45
CA ALA A 291 12.14 6.23 7.74
C ALA A 291 11.29 4.96 7.80
N VAL A 292 11.58 4.10 8.77
CA VAL A 292 10.86 2.85 9.02
C VAL A 292 9.54 3.18 9.70
N THR A 293 8.44 2.70 9.13
CA THR A 293 7.12 2.67 9.77
C THR A 293 6.95 1.41 10.62
N GLY A 294 5.90 1.32 11.43
CA GLY A 294 5.64 0.08 12.17
C GLY A 294 5.43 -1.11 11.24
N ARG A 295 4.73 -0.93 10.12
CA ARG A 295 4.57 -1.96 9.08
C ARG A 295 5.90 -2.50 8.58
N MET A 296 6.79 -1.59 8.18
CA MET A 296 8.14 -1.92 7.75
C MET A 296 8.94 -2.64 8.85
N LEU A 297 8.81 -2.22 10.11
CA LEU A 297 9.46 -2.90 11.24
C LEU A 297 8.98 -4.35 11.39
N GLY A 298 7.69 -4.61 11.17
CA GLY A 298 7.13 -5.96 11.15
C GLY A 298 7.73 -6.84 10.06
N HIS A 299 7.88 -6.30 8.83
CA HIS A 299 8.56 -7.00 7.74
C HIS A 299 10.04 -7.28 8.03
N LEU A 300 10.75 -6.33 8.63
CA LEU A 300 12.16 -6.52 9.03
C LEU A 300 12.29 -7.63 10.09
N ALA A 301 11.46 -7.60 11.14
CA ALA A 301 11.48 -8.62 12.19
C ALA A 301 11.25 -10.02 11.60
N LYS A 302 10.22 -10.17 10.76
CA LYS A 302 9.93 -11.45 10.07
C LYS A 302 11.09 -11.89 9.17
N SER A 303 11.59 -11.00 8.33
CA SER A 303 12.69 -11.30 7.40
C SER A 303 13.96 -11.76 8.13
N TYR A 304 14.34 -11.09 9.21
CA TYR A 304 15.54 -11.47 9.98
C TYR A 304 15.36 -12.81 10.70
N VAL A 305 14.21 -13.03 11.36
CA VAL A 305 13.94 -14.28 12.07
C VAL A 305 13.84 -15.47 11.10
N ASP A 306 13.14 -15.31 9.97
CA ASP A 306 13.04 -16.36 8.95
C ASP A 306 14.41 -16.71 8.37
N THR A 307 15.32 -15.73 8.24
CA THR A 307 16.70 -15.94 7.78
C THR A 307 17.50 -16.75 8.82
N ILE A 308 17.41 -16.38 10.10
CA ILE A 308 18.08 -17.11 11.19
C ILE A 308 17.54 -18.55 11.28
N ALA A 309 16.23 -18.73 11.15
CA ALA A 309 15.58 -20.05 11.19
C ALA A 309 16.05 -20.99 10.07
N ARG A 310 16.42 -20.44 8.90
CA ARG A 310 17.04 -21.20 7.79
C ARG A 310 18.52 -21.54 8.03
N GLY A 311 19.13 -21.00 9.08
CA GLY A 311 20.57 -21.13 9.35
C GLY A 311 21.44 -20.10 8.62
N ASP A 312 20.82 -19.11 7.97
CA ASP A 312 21.52 -18.04 7.26
C ASP A 312 21.78 -16.84 8.18
N VAL A 313 22.69 -15.97 7.74
CA VAL A 313 23.04 -14.74 8.45
C VAL A 313 22.18 -13.56 7.93
N PRO A 314 21.46 -12.83 8.80
CA PRO A 314 20.74 -11.61 8.43
C PRO A 314 21.59 -10.62 7.63
N CYS A 315 21.08 -10.20 6.47
CA CYS A 315 21.70 -9.19 5.63
C CYS A 315 20.83 -7.94 5.58
N LEU A 316 21.42 -6.79 5.93
CA LEU A 316 20.74 -5.49 5.95
C LEU A 316 20.17 -5.12 4.58
N GLU A 317 20.95 -5.33 3.51
CA GLU A 317 20.51 -5.02 2.15
C GLU A 317 19.38 -5.93 1.67
N ASN A 318 19.49 -7.24 1.90
CA ASN A 318 18.46 -8.21 1.47
C ASN A 318 17.13 -7.99 2.20
N ALA A 319 17.18 -7.64 3.49
CA ALA A 319 15.96 -7.34 4.24
C ALA A 319 15.26 -6.09 3.70
N VAL A 320 16.02 -5.07 3.30
CA VAL A 320 15.46 -3.87 2.66
C VAL A 320 14.87 -4.18 1.29
N LEU A 321 15.53 -5.00 0.47
CA LEU A 321 15.03 -5.41 -0.84
C LEU A 321 13.77 -6.28 -0.73
N THR A 322 13.75 -7.22 0.22
CA THR A 322 12.59 -8.08 0.48
C THR A 322 11.40 -7.26 0.96
N MET A 323 11.64 -6.31 1.89
CA MET A 323 10.61 -5.38 2.35
C MET A 323 10.12 -4.47 1.21
N ALA A 324 11.03 -3.94 0.38
CA ALA A 324 10.68 -3.11 -0.79
C ALA A 324 9.74 -3.87 -1.71
N LYS A 325 10.10 -5.11 -2.08
CA LYS A 325 9.28 -5.96 -2.92
C LYS A 325 7.87 -6.15 -2.36
N ILE A 326 7.74 -6.50 -1.07
CA ILE A 326 6.43 -6.72 -0.43
C ILE A 326 5.60 -5.43 -0.39
N GLU A 327 6.21 -4.30 -0.06
CA GLU A 327 5.50 -3.01 0.03
C GLU A 327 5.09 -2.50 -1.35
N ASN A 328 5.92 -2.70 -2.36
CA ASN A 328 5.63 -2.35 -3.75
C ASN A 328 4.49 -3.22 -4.31
N GLU A 329 4.51 -4.54 -4.06
CA GLU A 329 3.42 -5.46 -4.43
C GLU A 329 2.10 -5.05 -3.77
N ALA A 330 2.10 -4.82 -2.45
CA ALA A 330 0.90 -4.42 -1.71
C ALA A 330 0.37 -3.03 -2.10
N ALA A 331 1.24 -2.14 -2.58
CA ALA A 331 0.84 -0.84 -3.11
C ALA A 331 0.16 -0.96 -4.49
N GLY A 332 0.50 -1.99 -5.26
CA GLY A 332 -0.09 -2.29 -6.57
C GLY A 332 -1.56 -2.73 -6.53
N GLU A 333 -1.99 -3.41 -5.46
CA GLU A 333 -3.29 -4.08 -5.40
C GLU A 333 -4.50 -3.17 -5.09
N ARG A 334 -4.30 -1.88 -4.80
CA ARG A 334 -5.36 -1.01 -4.23
C ARG A 334 -5.70 0.20 -5.11
N CYS A 335 -6.43 -0.02 -6.21
CA CYS A 335 -7.07 1.06 -6.98
C CYS A 335 -8.56 1.23 -6.55
N PRO A 336 -8.99 2.40 -6.03
CA PRO A 336 -10.41 2.67 -5.72
C PRO A 336 -11.29 2.94 -6.96
N GLU A 337 -12.59 2.66 -6.89
CA GLU A 337 -13.53 2.80 -8.02
C GLU A 337 -13.53 4.20 -8.69
N GLY A 338 -13.30 4.25 -10.01
CA GLY A 338 -13.45 5.45 -10.87
C GLY A 338 -12.18 5.90 -11.63
N HIS A 339 -12.14 5.69 -12.95
CA HIS A 339 -10.93 5.72 -13.81
C HIS A 339 -9.98 6.94 -13.67
N ARG A 340 -10.37 8.17 -14.06
CA ARG A 340 -9.42 9.32 -14.10
C ARG A 340 -8.95 9.79 -12.73
N LEU A 341 -9.76 9.61 -11.69
CA LEU A 341 -9.34 9.89 -10.31
C LEU A 341 -8.55 8.72 -9.72
N CYS A 342 -8.76 7.47 -10.19
CA CYS A 342 -8.00 6.30 -9.75
C CYS A 342 -6.54 6.40 -10.16
N ASP A 343 -6.24 6.73 -11.42
CA ASP A 343 -4.87 6.70 -11.91
C ASP A 343 -3.97 7.64 -11.10
N THR A 344 -4.41 8.89 -10.93
CA THR A 344 -3.65 9.88 -10.15
C THR A 344 -3.57 9.51 -8.68
N LEU A 345 -4.65 9.01 -8.08
CA LEU A 345 -4.69 8.67 -6.66
C LEU A 345 -3.93 7.38 -6.35
N ALA A 346 -4.00 6.39 -7.22
CA ALA A 346 -3.32 5.10 -7.13
C ALA A 346 -1.82 5.26 -7.34
N THR A 347 -1.39 5.98 -8.38
CA THR A 347 0.02 6.31 -8.57
C THR A 347 0.56 7.15 -7.41
N LYS A 348 -0.19 8.14 -6.92
CA LYS A 348 0.23 8.92 -5.74
C LYS A 348 0.32 8.07 -4.47
N THR A 349 -0.62 7.14 -4.28
CA THR A 349 -0.62 6.21 -3.14
C THR A 349 0.56 5.25 -3.23
N PHE A 350 0.82 4.71 -4.43
CA PHE A 350 1.98 3.87 -4.71
C PHE A 350 3.27 4.63 -4.42
N MET A 351 3.47 5.81 -5.00
CA MET A 351 4.66 6.65 -4.77
C MET A 351 4.90 6.99 -3.29
N SER A 352 3.83 7.10 -2.49
CA SER A 352 3.96 7.38 -1.05
C SER A 352 4.35 6.16 -0.20
N ARG A 353 4.29 4.95 -0.76
CA ARG A 353 4.52 3.67 -0.06
C ARG A 353 5.66 2.88 -0.65
N SER A 354 5.84 2.97 -1.97
CA SER A 354 6.88 2.28 -2.71
C SER A 354 8.24 2.88 -2.43
N PHE A 355 9.26 2.04 -2.38
CA PHE A 355 10.65 2.49 -2.31
C PHE A 355 11.54 1.45 -2.98
N LYS A 356 12.71 1.89 -3.47
CA LYS A 356 13.66 1.05 -4.21
C LYS A 356 13.05 0.30 -5.41
N ASP A 357 12.12 0.93 -6.12
CA ASP A 357 11.68 0.47 -7.44
C ASP A 357 12.59 1.07 -8.53
N ASP A 358 13.90 0.82 -8.42
CA ASP A 358 14.93 1.53 -9.20
C ASP A 358 14.81 1.24 -10.72
N GLY A 359 14.22 0.08 -11.09
CA GLY A 359 13.91 -0.30 -12.46
C GLY A 359 12.49 0.08 -12.93
N GLY A 360 11.65 0.61 -12.04
CA GLY A 360 10.25 0.94 -12.34
C GLY A 360 9.36 -0.26 -12.67
N GLU A 361 9.76 -1.47 -12.29
CA GLU A 361 9.05 -2.71 -12.63
C GLU A 361 7.69 -2.76 -11.92
N HIS A 362 7.65 -2.41 -10.63
CA HIS A 362 6.42 -2.45 -9.86
C HIS A 362 5.46 -1.30 -10.23
N LEU A 363 6.01 -0.13 -10.59
CA LEU A 363 5.20 0.95 -11.15
C LEU A 363 4.57 0.54 -12.48
N LYS A 364 5.30 -0.21 -13.31
CA LYS A 364 4.80 -0.75 -14.57
C LYS A 364 3.70 -1.79 -14.33
N ASP A 365 3.88 -2.71 -13.38
CA ASP A 365 2.86 -3.69 -13.01
C ASP A 365 1.57 -3.01 -12.53
N LEU A 366 1.67 -1.95 -11.72
CA LEU A 366 0.51 -1.15 -11.31
C LEU A 366 -0.17 -0.50 -12.53
N ALA A 367 0.58 0.08 -13.46
CA ALA A 367 0.02 0.68 -14.66
C ALA A 367 -0.70 -0.35 -15.54
N GLU A 368 -0.13 -1.56 -15.70
CA GLU A 368 -0.77 -2.67 -16.42
C GLU A 368 -2.04 -3.16 -15.72
N ALA A 369 -2.03 -3.25 -14.39
CA ALA A 369 -3.20 -3.63 -13.60
C ALA A 369 -4.35 -2.60 -13.71
N ILE A 370 -4.01 -1.31 -13.65
CA ILE A 370 -4.96 -0.20 -13.86
C ILE A 370 -5.54 -0.27 -15.27
N ALA A 371 -4.70 -0.42 -16.30
CA ALA A 371 -5.13 -0.50 -17.68
C ALA A 371 -6.08 -1.69 -17.93
N LYS A 372 -5.76 -2.85 -17.34
CA LYS A 372 -6.62 -4.03 -17.41
C LYS A 372 -7.96 -3.81 -16.73
N HIS A 373 -7.97 -3.27 -15.51
CA HIS A 373 -9.22 -2.99 -14.80
C HIS A 373 -10.09 -1.95 -15.54
N HIS A 374 -9.45 -0.96 -16.17
CA HIS A 374 -10.16 -0.01 -17.02
C HIS A 374 -10.77 -0.66 -18.27
N ALA A 375 -10.02 -1.54 -18.94
CA ALA A 375 -10.55 -2.29 -20.08
C ALA A 375 -11.77 -3.15 -19.70
N ASP A 376 -11.74 -3.78 -18.52
CA ASP A 376 -12.87 -4.55 -17.99
C ASP A 376 -14.10 -3.66 -17.74
N LEU A 377 -13.91 -2.46 -17.17
CA LEU A 377 -15.00 -1.48 -16.96
C LEU A 377 -15.58 -0.95 -18.28
N LEU A 378 -14.74 -0.71 -19.29
CA LEU A 378 -15.20 -0.31 -20.62
C LEU A 378 -16.05 -1.43 -21.26
N CYS A 379 -15.59 -2.68 -21.18
CA CYS A 379 -16.33 -3.83 -21.68
C CYS A 379 -17.71 -3.95 -20.99
N GLN A 380 -17.75 -3.86 -19.66
CA GLN A 380 -19.01 -3.88 -18.90
C GLN A 380 -19.96 -2.73 -19.29
N ASN A 381 -19.41 -1.54 -19.54
CA ASN A 381 -20.19 -0.38 -19.97
C ASN A 381 -20.74 -0.55 -21.39
N GLU A 382 -19.96 -1.13 -22.31
CA GLU A 382 -20.41 -1.49 -23.65
C GLU A 382 -21.52 -2.55 -23.61
N GLU A 383 -21.33 -3.65 -22.87
CA GLU A 383 -22.33 -4.71 -22.70
C GLU A 383 -23.64 -4.18 -22.10
N ALA A 384 -23.54 -3.34 -21.06
CA ALA A 384 -24.70 -2.72 -20.43
C ALA A 384 -25.42 -1.75 -21.39
N SER A 385 -24.67 -0.97 -22.18
CA SER A 385 -25.21 -0.08 -23.20
C SER A 385 -25.93 -0.86 -24.30
N GLU A 386 -25.32 -1.94 -24.80
CA GLU A 386 -25.91 -2.80 -25.82
C GLU A 386 -27.21 -3.44 -25.32
N ALA A 387 -27.19 -4.05 -24.13
CA ALA A 387 -28.36 -4.69 -23.53
C ALA A 387 -29.51 -3.69 -23.35
N LEU A 388 -29.21 -2.48 -22.88
CA LEU A 388 -30.18 -1.40 -22.73
C LEU A 388 -30.77 -0.97 -24.08
N CYS A 389 -29.93 -0.78 -25.10
CA CYS A 389 -30.37 -0.37 -26.44
C CYS A 389 -31.22 -1.44 -27.13
N ARG A 390 -30.81 -2.71 -27.07
CA ARG A 390 -31.59 -3.83 -27.63
C ARG A 390 -32.96 -3.94 -26.98
N LYS A 391 -33.02 -3.81 -25.66
CA LYS A 391 -34.28 -3.82 -24.92
C LYS A 391 -35.19 -2.66 -25.35
N LEU A 392 -34.65 -1.45 -25.42
CA LEU A 392 -35.40 -0.26 -25.82
C LEU A 392 -35.94 -0.35 -27.25
N LEU A 393 -35.12 -0.81 -28.21
CA LEU A 393 -35.55 -1.01 -29.60
C LEU A 393 -36.62 -2.10 -29.73
N SER A 394 -36.51 -3.18 -28.95
CA SER A 394 -37.54 -4.23 -28.89
C SER A 394 -38.87 -3.68 -28.36
N GLU A 395 -38.85 -2.87 -27.31
CA GLU A 395 -40.04 -2.24 -26.74
C GLU A 395 -40.68 -1.23 -27.72
N LEU A 396 -39.88 -0.38 -28.36
CA LEU A 396 -40.37 0.63 -29.31
C LEU A 396 -40.92 0.01 -30.60
N SER A 397 -40.35 -1.10 -31.07
CA SER A 397 -40.79 -1.79 -32.31
C SER A 397 -41.89 -2.83 -32.10
N ALA A 398 -42.22 -3.19 -30.85
CA ALA A 398 -43.28 -4.15 -30.55
C ALA A 398 -44.65 -3.82 -31.19
N PRO A 399 -45.13 -2.55 -31.22
CA PRO A 399 -46.37 -2.21 -31.90
C PRO A 399 -46.33 -2.48 -33.41
N MET A 400 -45.18 -2.25 -34.05
CA MET A 400 -45.00 -2.54 -35.47
C MET A 400 -45.03 -4.04 -35.76
N ALA A 401 -44.39 -4.85 -34.92
CA ALA A 401 -44.41 -6.30 -35.05
C ALA A 401 -45.83 -6.85 -34.93
N LYS A 402 -46.65 -6.29 -34.02
CA LYS A 402 -48.06 -6.64 -33.89
C LYS A 402 -48.88 -6.27 -35.13
N LYS A 403 -48.72 -5.04 -35.65
CA LYS A 403 -49.36 -4.61 -36.92
C LYS A 403 -49.00 -5.55 -38.08
N MET A 404 -47.75 -6.01 -38.13
CA MET A 404 -47.29 -6.95 -39.15
C MET A 404 -47.98 -8.32 -39.04
N GLN A 405 -48.11 -8.87 -37.83
CA GLN A 405 -48.81 -10.14 -37.60
C GLN A 405 -50.30 -10.08 -37.92
N GLU A 406 -50.93 -8.93 -37.69
CA GLU A 406 -52.34 -8.67 -38.00
C GLU A 406 -52.60 -8.40 -39.49
N GLY A 407 -51.55 -8.38 -40.33
CA GLY A 407 -51.66 -8.12 -41.77
C GLY A 407 -51.94 -6.66 -42.12
N PHE A 408 -51.71 -5.72 -41.21
CA PHE A 408 -52.03 -4.29 -41.40
C PHE A 408 -51.31 -3.67 -42.61
N TYR A 409 -50.09 -4.11 -42.90
CA TYR A 409 -49.30 -3.66 -44.05
C TYR A 409 -49.59 -4.44 -45.34
N ALA A 410 -50.44 -5.47 -45.31
CA ALA A 410 -50.79 -6.29 -46.48
C ALA A 410 -51.93 -5.66 -47.30
N LYS A 411 -51.75 -4.39 -47.68
CA LYS A 411 -52.67 -3.59 -48.50
C LYS A 411 -51.89 -2.66 -49.42
N PRO A 412 -52.49 -2.14 -50.50
CA PRO A 412 -51.81 -1.16 -51.36
C PRO A 412 -51.40 0.11 -50.61
N GLY A 413 -50.13 0.50 -50.78
CA GLY A 413 -49.46 1.56 -50.02
C GLY A 413 -49.03 1.13 -48.61
N GLY A 414 -49.08 -0.16 -48.29
CA GLY A 414 -48.68 -0.71 -47.00
C GLY A 414 -47.18 -0.57 -46.70
N TYR A 415 -46.33 -0.50 -47.74
CA TYR A 415 -44.89 -0.28 -47.58
C TYR A 415 -44.56 1.10 -47.02
N GLU A 416 -45.21 2.16 -47.53
CA GLU A 416 -45.01 3.54 -47.04
C GLU A 416 -45.42 3.68 -45.57
N LEU A 417 -46.50 3.00 -45.17
CA LEU A 417 -46.94 2.95 -43.78
C LEU A 417 -45.92 2.24 -42.87
N TYR A 418 -45.30 1.16 -43.36
CA TYR A 418 -44.25 0.46 -42.63
C TYR A 418 -42.99 1.33 -42.46
N CYS A 419 -42.57 2.03 -43.51
CA CYS A 419 -41.44 2.97 -43.45
C CYS A 419 -41.69 4.09 -42.45
N ALA A 420 -42.87 4.72 -42.47
CA ALA A 420 -43.23 5.78 -41.53
C ALA A 420 -43.24 5.31 -40.06
N ASP A 421 -43.76 4.10 -39.80
CA ASP A 421 -43.73 3.50 -38.47
C ASP A 421 -42.28 3.18 -38.04
N ASN A 422 -41.43 2.70 -38.95
CA ASN A 422 -40.01 2.41 -38.68
C ASN A 422 -39.23 3.69 -38.36
N ASP A 423 -39.43 4.76 -39.12
CA ASP A 423 -38.80 6.06 -38.89
C ASP A 423 -39.23 6.67 -37.55
N SER A 424 -40.49 6.46 -37.15
CA SER A 424 -40.99 6.85 -35.83
C SER A 424 -40.28 6.10 -34.69
N VAL A 425 -40.03 4.80 -34.85
CA VAL A 425 -39.25 4.01 -33.87
C VAL A 425 -37.82 4.54 -33.75
N VAL A 426 -37.16 4.83 -34.88
CA VAL A 426 -35.81 5.41 -34.92
C VAL A 426 -35.77 6.77 -34.22
N ALA A 427 -36.73 7.65 -34.51
CA ALA A 427 -36.82 8.97 -33.90
C ALA A 427 -37.03 8.88 -32.38
N GLN A 428 -37.93 8.00 -31.94
CA GLN A 428 -38.19 7.75 -30.52
C GLN A 428 -36.96 7.18 -29.81
N PHE A 429 -36.24 6.25 -30.45
CA PHE A 429 -34.98 5.73 -29.92
C PHE A 429 -33.95 6.84 -29.76
N ARG A 430 -33.70 7.63 -30.82
CA ARG A 430 -32.73 8.75 -30.79
C ARG A 430 -33.06 9.84 -29.77
N SER A 431 -34.34 10.05 -29.47
CA SER A 431 -34.80 11.03 -28.49
C SER A 431 -34.52 10.64 -27.02
N LYS A 432 -34.18 9.37 -26.73
CA LYS A 432 -33.95 8.91 -25.35
C LYS A 432 -32.56 9.35 -24.85
N PRO A 433 -32.46 9.90 -23.62
CA PRO A 433 -31.18 10.21 -22.99
C PRO A 433 -30.48 8.94 -22.50
N ASN A 434 -29.16 9.00 -22.29
CA ASN A 434 -28.33 7.96 -21.67
C ASN A 434 -28.44 6.56 -22.31
N ARG A 435 -28.43 6.51 -23.65
CA ARG A 435 -28.44 5.25 -24.41
C ARG A 435 -27.14 4.44 -24.28
N GLY A 436 -26.09 5.09 -23.80
CA GLY A 436 -24.76 4.51 -23.65
C GLY A 436 -23.97 4.51 -24.96
N VAL A 437 -22.76 3.96 -24.90
CA VAL A 437 -21.73 4.09 -25.93
C VAL A 437 -21.99 3.27 -27.21
N ARG A 438 -22.77 2.19 -27.14
CA ARG A 438 -23.09 1.30 -28.29
C ARG A 438 -24.39 1.69 -29.03
N ALA A 439 -24.97 2.84 -28.73
CA ALA A 439 -26.34 3.17 -29.15
C ALA A 439 -26.56 3.20 -30.67
N GLU A 440 -25.67 3.84 -31.44
CA GLU A 440 -25.84 3.92 -32.91
C GLU A 440 -25.47 2.60 -33.60
N GLU A 441 -24.44 1.88 -33.13
CA GLU A 441 -24.08 0.56 -33.68
C GLU A 441 -25.21 -0.47 -33.54
N VAL A 442 -25.87 -0.51 -32.37
CA VAL A 442 -27.03 -1.37 -32.15
C VAL A 442 -28.22 -0.95 -33.01
N LEU A 443 -28.40 0.36 -33.23
CA LEU A 443 -29.44 0.88 -34.11
C LEU A 443 -29.20 0.49 -35.58
N GLU A 444 -27.97 0.58 -36.06
CA GLU A 444 -27.58 0.14 -37.41
C GLU A 444 -27.85 -1.35 -37.61
N GLN A 445 -27.48 -2.19 -36.63
CA GLN A 445 -27.77 -3.62 -36.67
C GLN A 445 -29.28 -3.88 -36.73
N PHE A 446 -30.07 -3.17 -35.91
CA PHE A 446 -31.53 -3.26 -35.92
C PHE A 446 -32.11 -2.86 -37.27
N LEU A 447 -31.64 -1.77 -37.89
CA LEU A 447 -32.10 -1.33 -39.21
C LEU A 447 -31.75 -2.34 -40.30
N LYS A 448 -30.58 -2.97 -40.22
CA LYS A 448 -30.18 -4.04 -41.14
C LYS A 448 -31.11 -5.24 -41.03
N GLU A 449 -31.49 -5.66 -39.82
CA GLU A 449 -32.49 -6.71 -39.60
C GLU A 449 -33.86 -6.30 -40.19
N LYS A 450 -34.30 -5.06 -39.94
CA LYS A 450 -35.58 -4.53 -40.44
C LYS A 450 -35.64 -4.31 -41.95
N SER A 451 -34.51 -4.14 -42.63
CA SER A 451 -34.46 -4.04 -44.10
C SER A 451 -34.92 -5.33 -44.79
N VAL A 452 -34.69 -6.50 -44.17
CA VAL A 452 -35.12 -7.79 -44.72
C VAL A 452 -36.64 -7.92 -44.67
N GLU A 453 -37.23 -7.50 -43.55
CA GLU A 453 -38.69 -7.40 -43.37
C GLU A 453 -39.29 -6.40 -44.38
N SER A 454 -38.70 -5.21 -44.47
CA SER A 454 -39.10 -4.12 -45.36
C SER A 454 -39.16 -4.56 -46.84
N ASN A 455 -38.13 -5.26 -47.32
CA ASN A 455 -38.07 -5.79 -48.69
C ASN A 455 -39.19 -6.78 -49.00
N SER A 456 -39.59 -7.59 -48.01
CA SER A 456 -40.67 -8.57 -48.18
C SER A 456 -42.03 -7.87 -48.30
N ILE A 457 -42.25 -6.81 -47.50
CA ILE A 457 -43.46 -5.99 -47.55
C ILE A 457 -43.54 -5.25 -48.89
N LEU A 458 -42.43 -4.67 -49.37
CA LEU A 458 -42.36 -3.99 -50.67
C LEU A 458 -42.79 -4.90 -51.83
N GLN A 459 -42.31 -6.14 -51.85
CA GLN A 459 -42.68 -7.10 -52.89
C GLN A 459 -44.17 -7.48 -52.83
N ALA A 460 -44.75 -7.57 -51.63
CA ALA A 460 -46.16 -7.87 -51.46
C ALA A 460 -47.04 -6.68 -51.88
N ASP A 461 -46.67 -5.46 -51.49
CA ASP A 461 -47.37 -4.22 -51.83
C ASP A 461 -47.41 -4.00 -53.35
N ASN A 462 -46.26 -4.14 -54.03
CA ASN A 462 -46.19 -4.01 -55.50
C ASN A 462 -47.16 -4.97 -56.21
N LYS A 463 -47.27 -6.22 -55.74
CA LYS A 463 -48.20 -7.20 -56.31
C LYS A 463 -49.66 -6.84 -56.06
N LEU A 464 -49.98 -6.39 -54.85
CA LEU A 464 -51.34 -5.98 -54.47
C LEU A 464 -51.78 -4.72 -55.22
N SER A 465 -50.89 -3.73 -55.31
CA SER A 465 -51.10 -2.47 -56.04
C SER A 465 -51.31 -2.71 -57.55
N GLU A 466 -50.55 -3.61 -58.16
CA GLU A 466 -50.78 -4.02 -59.56
C GLU A 466 -52.12 -4.73 -59.76
N GLN A 467 -52.52 -5.59 -58.81
CA GLN A 467 -53.80 -6.29 -58.87
C GLN A 467 -54.97 -5.32 -58.73
N GLU A 468 -54.91 -4.36 -57.81
CA GLU A 468 -55.93 -3.31 -57.68
C GLU A 468 -56.03 -2.46 -58.94
N ARG A 469 -54.91 -2.07 -59.55
CA ARG A 469 -54.93 -1.32 -60.82
C ARG A 469 -55.64 -2.10 -61.93
N LYS A 470 -55.36 -3.39 -62.07
CA LYS A 470 -56.02 -4.28 -63.05
C LYS A 470 -57.52 -4.41 -62.78
N ILE A 471 -57.93 -4.54 -61.53
CA ILE A 471 -59.34 -4.61 -61.13
C ILE A 471 -60.04 -3.27 -61.42
N HIS A 472 -59.39 -2.14 -61.12
CA HIS A 472 -59.93 -0.82 -61.40
C HIS A 472 -60.08 -0.56 -62.91
N GLU A 473 -59.09 -0.92 -63.72
CA GLU A 473 -59.15 -0.86 -65.18
C GLU A 473 -60.29 -1.74 -65.74
N GLN A 474 -60.52 -2.93 -65.17
CA GLN A 474 -61.63 -3.81 -65.54
C GLN A 474 -62.99 -3.23 -65.13
N ASN A 475 -63.10 -2.68 -63.93
CA ASN A 475 -64.32 -2.05 -63.43
C ASN A 475 -64.67 -0.77 -64.22
N GLN A 476 -63.67 0.03 -64.61
CA GLN A 476 -63.88 1.18 -65.51
C GLN A 476 -64.37 0.72 -66.90
N LYS A 477 -63.77 -0.33 -67.48
CA LYS A 477 -64.26 -0.92 -68.74
C LYS A 477 -65.69 -1.46 -68.61
N ALA A 478 -66.02 -2.11 -67.49
CA ALA A 478 -67.36 -2.63 -67.21
C ALA A 478 -68.39 -1.50 -67.01
N ALA A 479 -68.02 -0.41 -66.32
CA ALA A 479 -68.86 0.77 -66.12
C ALA A 479 -69.14 1.50 -67.45
N LEU A 480 -68.14 1.63 -68.34
CA LEU A 480 -68.31 2.18 -69.69
C LEU A 480 -69.23 1.31 -70.56
N LEU A 481 -69.13 -0.02 -70.45
CA LEU A 481 -70.03 -0.96 -71.13
C LEU A 481 -71.45 -0.98 -70.56
N GLY A 482 -71.61 -0.70 -69.26
CA GLY A 482 -72.91 -0.54 -68.59
C GLY A 482 -73.62 0.76 -69.00
N ALA A 483 -72.90 1.87 -69.06
CA ALA A 483 -73.41 3.17 -69.50
C ALA A 483 -73.89 3.15 -70.97
N ALA A 484 -73.33 2.29 -71.82
CA ALA A 484 -73.76 2.12 -73.22
C ALA A 484 -75.10 1.35 -73.38
N LYS A 485 -75.64 0.71 -72.33
CA LYS A 485 -76.89 -0.07 -72.38
C LYS A 485 -78.09 0.61 -71.71
N THR A 486 -77.92 1.71 -71.01
CA THR A 486 -79.01 2.47 -70.38
C THR A 486 -78.80 3.96 -70.56
N GLY A 487 -79.43 4.55 -71.59
CA GLY A 487 -79.54 6.01 -71.67
C GLY A 487 -79.68 6.61 -73.07
N GLY A 488 -80.70 6.22 -73.82
CA GLY A 488 -81.30 7.12 -74.79
C GLY A 488 -82.29 8.05 -74.07
N GLY A 489 -82.12 9.36 -74.22
CA GLY A 489 -83.15 10.36 -73.94
C GLY A 489 -82.79 11.48 -72.94
N GLY A 490 -82.61 12.70 -73.46
CA GLY A 490 -83.31 13.88 -72.94
C GLY A 490 -82.66 14.78 -71.88
N ALA A 491 -81.81 15.71 -72.34
CA ALA A 491 -81.81 17.18 -72.16
C ALA A 491 -81.99 17.90 -70.79
N THR A 492 -81.26 19.04 -70.74
CA THR A 492 -81.35 20.24 -69.86
C THR A 492 -80.73 20.10 -68.46
N GLY A 493 -79.91 21.01 -67.93
CA GLY A 493 -79.39 22.32 -68.29
C GLY A 493 -78.77 22.92 -67.02
N GLY A 494 -77.73 23.76 -67.11
CA GLY A 494 -77.20 24.47 -65.95
C GLY A 494 -75.71 24.77 -66.03
N ASP A 495 -75.41 26.02 -66.31
CA ASP A 495 -74.10 26.66 -66.43
C ASP A 495 -73.25 26.60 -65.14
N GLY A 496 -71.93 26.80 -65.32
CA GLY A 496 -71.01 27.08 -64.23
C GLY A 496 -69.55 26.91 -64.61
N GLU A 497 -68.98 27.95 -65.23
CA GLU A 497 -67.54 28.21 -65.35
C GLU A 497 -66.82 28.00 -64.00
N ASP A 498 -65.59 27.49 -63.99
CA ASP A 498 -64.40 28.34 -63.90
C ASP A 498 -63.10 27.50 -63.91
N THR A 499 -62.09 28.12 -64.50
CA THR A 499 -60.63 27.92 -64.61
C THR A 499 -59.95 27.01 -63.57
N GLY A 500 -58.87 26.28 -63.84
CA GLY A 500 -57.72 26.52 -64.70
C GLY A 500 -56.46 26.28 -63.84
N GLY A 501 -55.44 25.56 -64.33
CA GLY A 501 -54.15 25.47 -63.62
C GLY A 501 -53.34 24.19 -63.77
N ARG A 502 -52.84 23.95 -64.99
CA ARG A 502 -51.49 23.39 -65.27
C ARG A 502 -50.45 24.31 -64.54
N ALA A 503 -49.24 23.97 -64.16
CA ALA A 503 -48.27 22.99 -64.61
C ALA A 503 -47.04 23.04 -63.66
N GLU A 504 -46.12 22.09 -63.84
CA GLU A 504 -44.65 22.31 -63.84
C GLU A 504 -43.92 22.50 -62.48
N GLY A 505 -43.15 21.46 -62.11
CA GLY A 505 -41.76 21.65 -61.63
C GLY A 505 -40.85 22.07 -62.80
N PRO A 506 -39.50 21.96 -62.77
CA PRO A 506 -38.61 21.33 -61.78
C PRO A 506 -37.35 22.19 -61.47
N GLY A 507 -36.38 21.61 -60.77
CA GLY A 507 -34.99 22.11 -60.66
C GLY A 507 -34.49 21.95 -59.22
N GLY A 508 -33.40 21.24 -58.91
CA GLY A 508 -32.26 20.82 -59.71
C GLY A 508 -30.98 21.28 -58.99
N GLU A 509 -30.07 20.33 -58.78
CA GLU A 509 -28.62 20.47 -58.49
C GLU A 509 -28.15 20.67 -57.03
N ASP A 510 -27.79 19.54 -56.41
CA ASP A 510 -26.43 19.06 -56.05
C ASP A 510 -25.45 19.87 -55.17
N PRO A 511 -24.51 19.15 -54.50
CA PRO A 511 -24.03 19.45 -53.15
C PRO A 511 -22.56 19.89 -53.09
N HIS A 512 -22.19 20.62 -52.03
CA HIS A 512 -20.81 20.76 -51.53
C HIS A 512 -20.86 21.32 -50.10
N ASP A 513 -20.34 20.61 -49.09
CA ASP A 513 -18.93 20.68 -48.66
C ASP A 513 -18.83 20.18 -47.20
N GLU A 514 -18.16 19.05 -47.01
CA GLU A 514 -17.71 18.57 -45.70
C GLU A 514 -16.35 19.22 -45.41
N GLY A 515 -16.24 19.90 -44.26
CA GLY A 515 -15.00 20.48 -43.75
C GLY A 515 -14.61 19.79 -42.44
N GLU A 516 -13.40 19.25 -42.45
CA GLU A 516 -12.63 18.55 -41.43
C GLU A 516 -12.56 19.28 -40.09
N ASP A 517 -12.75 18.55 -38.97
CA ASP A 517 -12.21 18.90 -37.65
C ASP A 517 -12.20 17.62 -36.78
N GLY A 518 -11.07 16.93 -36.75
CA GLY A 518 -10.91 15.69 -35.97
C GLY A 518 -9.49 15.16 -35.82
N GLU A 519 -8.50 15.72 -36.52
CA GLU A 519 -7.10 15.27 -36.43
C GLU A 519 -6.15 16.21 -35.67
N GLU A 520 -6.60 17.35 -35.14
CA GLU A 520 -5.73 18.27 -34.37
C GLU A 520 -5.70 18.02 -32.85
N GLU A 521 -6.63 17.27 -32.27
CA GLU A 521 -6.66 17.08 -30.80
C GLU A 521 -5.64 16.06 -30.26
N TRP A 522 -5.16 15.12 -31.08
CA TRP A 522 -4.22 14.08 -30.63
C TRP A 522 -2.76 14.58 -30.55
N LYS A 523 -2.38 15.53 -31.42
CA LYS A 523 -1.02 16.10 -31.44
C LYS A 523 -0.78 17.07 -30.27
N VAL A 524 -1.83 17.71 -29.76
CA VAL A 524 -1.75 18.63 -28.62
C VAL A 524 -1.55 17.85 -27.31
N GLN A 525 -2.14 16.66 -27.17
CA GLN A 525 -1.98 15.84 -25.96
C GLN A 525 -0.61 15.14 -25.87
N GLN A 526 0.00 14.81 -27.00
CA GLN A 526 1.34 14.19 -27.01
C GLN A 526 2.46 15.19 -26.67
N ALA A 527 2.28 16.46 -27.03
CA ALA A 527 3.23 17.53 -26.69
C ALA A 527 3.21 17.94 -25.20
N GLU A 528 2.12 17.69 -24.49
CA GLU A 528 2.02 17.93 -23.03
C GLU A 528 2.65 16.79 -22.21
N ALA A 529 2.62 15.55 -22.72
CA ALA A 529 3.26 14.39 -22.08
C ALA A 529 4.80 14.48 -22.09
N ASP A 530 5.40 14.95 -23.19
CA ASP A 530 6.86 15.10 -23.30
C ASP A 530 7.42 16.25 -22.45
N LYS A 531 6.58 17.20 -22.04
CA LYS A 531 6.96 18.30 -21.13
C LYS A 531 6.96 17.91 -19.66
N ALA A 532 6.38 16.77 -19.30
CA ALA A 532 6.33 16.26 -17.92
C ALA A 532 7.47 15.28 -17.59
N MET A 533 8.31 14.93 -18.58
CA MET A 533 9.47 14.02 -18.45
C MET A 533 10.85 14.73 -18.43
N GLN A 534 10.88 16.06 -18.36
CA GLN A 534 12.08 16.86 -18.01
C GLN A 534 11.90 17.44 -16.61
#